data_AF-A0A9D5W5V1-F1
#
_entry.id   AF-A0A9D5W5V1-F1
#
_cell.length_a   1.000
_cell.length_b   1.000
_cell.length_c   1.000
_cell.angle_alpha   90.00
_cell.angle_beta   90.00
_cell.angle_gamma   90.00
#
_symmetry.space_group_name_H-M   'P 1'
#
loop_
_entity.id
_entity.type
_entity.pdbx_description
1 polymer ?
#
loop_
_entity_poly.entity_id
_entity_poly.type
_entity_poly.pdbx_seq_one_letter_code
_entity_poly.pdbx_strand_id
1 'polypeptide(L)'
;VDWRWKLRGKTHRLACVHGDFHPWNVLVREEPGGLDFTVLDRSRGEWGEPADDVATMSLNYVLYGLYGQGRAAGEFKRLYDAFWEQYLECSGDTEMLEAIAPFYVFRGLVIASPQWYPHHPPAVRQRLLTFLERVLEEPRFDWRHIGKYLK
;
A
#
# COMPACT_ATOMS: atom_id res chain seq x y z
N VAL A 1 -2.80 -19.64 -2.30
CA VAL A 1 -3.29 -20.40 -1.13
C VAL A 1 -2.23 -20.49 -0.03
N ASP A 2 -0.94 -20.58 -0.38
CA ASP A 2 0.17 -20.73 0.58
C ASP A 2 0.34 -19.55 1.56
N TRP A 3 -0.02 -18.34 1.16
CA TRP A 3 0.07 -17.14 2.01
C TRP A 3 -0.90 -17.13 3.19
N ARG A 4 -2.04 -17.84 3.11
CA ARG A 4 -3.00 -17.92 4.22
C ARG A 4 -2.35 -18.50 5.49
N TRP A 5 -1.39 -19.40 5.33
CA TRP A 5 -0.68 -20.02 6.44
C TRP A 5 0.42 -19.14 7.01
N LYS A 6 0.96 -18.18 6.24
CA LYS A 6 2.03 -17.27 6.71
C LYS A 6 1.55 -16.27 7.76
N LEU A 7 0.25 -15.97 7.80
CA LEU A 7 -0.35 -15.12 8.84
C LEU A 7 -0.83 -15.93 10.06
N ARG A 8 -0.85 -17.26 9.97
CA ARG A 8 -1.24 -18.12 11.11
C ARG A 8 -0.21 -17.96 12.22
N GLY A 9 -0.68 -17.67 13.43
CA GLY A 9 0.17 -17.47 14.61
C GLY A 9 0.66 -16.03 14.81
N LYS A 10 0.36 -15.11 13.88
CA LYS A 10 0.72 -13.68 14.00
C LYS A 10 -0.36 -12.84 14.70
N THR A 11 -1.04 -13.40 15.71
CA THR A 11 -2.13 -12.69 16.42
C THR A 11 -1.64 -11.48 17.20
N HIS A 12 -0.36 -11.43 17.54
CA HIS A 12 0.28 -10.27 18.17
C HIS A 12 0.31 -9.04 17.27
N ARG A 13 0.07 -9.21 15.96
CA ARG A 13 -0.05 -8.10 14.99
C ARG A 13 -1.43 -7.46 14.96
N LEU A 14 -2.41 -7.98 15.70
CA LEU A 14 -3.73 -7.39 15.79
C LEU A 14 -3.60 -5.97 16.35
N ALA A 15 -4.05 -4.98 15.58
CA ALA A 15 -3.93 -3.58 15.93
C ALA A 15 -5.22 -2.82 15.62
N CYS A 16 -5.33 -1.66 16.23
CA CYS A 16 -6.34 -0.67 15.88
C CYS A 16 -5.97 -0.08 14.51
N VAL A 17 -6.81 -0.28 13.50
CA VAL A 17 -6.56 0.13 12.10
C VAL A 17 -7.60 1.14 11.63
N HIS A 18 -7.30 1.82 10.54
CA HIS A 18 -8.27 2.64 9.83
C HIS A 18 -9.22 1.78 8.98
N GLY A 19 -8.69 0.77 8.31
CA GLY A 19 -9.44 -0.16 7.43
C GLY A 19 -9.75 0.40 6.04
N ASP A 20 -9.44 1.67 5.77
CA ASP A 20 -9.60 2.33 4.46
C ASP A 20 -8.63 3.51 4.29
N PHE A 21 -7.37 3.31 4.72
CA PHE A 21 -6.36 4.36 4.74
C PHE A 21 -5.77 4.63 3.35
N HIS A 22 -6.47 5.45 2.55
CA HIS A 22 -6.02 5.88 1.21
C HIS A 22 -5.88 7.40 1.12
N PRO A 23 -5.17 7.95 0.10
CA PRO A 23 -4.87 9.38 0.02
C PRO A 23 -6.08 10.31 0.12
N TRP A 24 -7.24 9.93 -0.43
CA TRP A 24 -8.45 10.76 -0.37
C TRP A 24 -9.08 10.90 1.02
N ASN A 25 -8.67 10.06 1.97
CA ASN A 25 -9.11 10.15 3.36
C ASN A 25 -8.17 11.01 4.21
N VAL A 26 -7.15 11.64 3.60
CA VAL A 26 -6.21 12.53 4.28
C VAL A 26 -6.43 13.96 3.78
N LEU A 27 -6.99 14.81 4.64
CA LEU A 27 -7.15 16.23 4.36
C LEU A 27 -5.98 17.00 4.95
N VAL A 28 -5.15 17.55 4.08
CA VAL A 28 -4.00 18.39 4.46
C VAL A 28 -4.44 19.86 4.44
N ARG A 29 -4.07 20.62 5.48
CA ARG A 29 -4.34 22.05 5.60
C ARG A 29 -3.06 22.81 6.00
N GLU A 30 -2.96 24.04 5.54
CA GLU A 30 -1.94 24.98 5.98
C GLU A 30 -2.46 25.71 7.22
N GLU A 31 -1.68 25.68 8.30
CA GLU A 31 -1.92 26.44 9.52
C GLU A 31 -0.77 27.45 9.71
N PRO A 32 -0.95 28.53 10.50
CA PRO A 32 0.11 29.51 10.76
C PRO A 32 1.43 28.92 11.29
N GLY A 33 1.40 27.72 11.88
CA GLY A 33 2.56 26.99 12.41
C GLY A 33 3.14 25.90 11.50
N GLY A 34 2.59 25.68 10.31
CA GLY A 34 3.03 24.64 9.37
C GLY A 34 1.88 23.82 8.79
N LEU A 35 2.21 22.69 8.16
CA LEU A 35 1.21 21.76 7.62
C LEU A 35 0.60 20.92 8.75
N ASP A 36 -0.72 20.76 8.71
CA ASP A 36 -1.49 19.86 9.57
C ASP A 36 -2.39 18.96 8.72
N PHE A 37 -2.88 17.85 9.27
CA PHE A 37 -3.77 16.95 8.55
C PHE A 37 -4.86 16.33 9.44
N THR A 38 -5.94 15.89 8.80
CA THR A 38 -6.99 15.09 9.42
C THR A 38 -7.26 13.86 8.58
N VAL A 39 -7.47 12.72 9.26
CA VAL A 39 -7.84 11.46 8.63
C VAL A 39 -9.34 11.22 8.81
N LEU A 40 -10.04 10.89 7.72
CA LEU A 40 -11.50 10.75 7.65
C LEU A 40 -11.93 9.32 7.32
N ASP A 41 -13.21 9.02 7.56
CA ASP A 41 -13.87 7.79 7.12
C ASP A 41 -13.27 6.49 7.68
N ARG A 42 -12.98 6.50 8.98
CA ARG A 42 -12.68 5.29 9.76
C ARG A 42 -13.96 4.51 10.07
N SER A 43 -14.65 4.03 9.04
CA SER A 43 -15.95 3.37 9.15
C SER A 43 -15.87 1.83 9.08
N ARG A 44 -14.74 1.28 8.65
CA ARG A 44 -14.52 -0.17 8.55
C ARG A 44 -13.89 -0.66 9.87
N GLY A 45 -14.43 -1.74 10.43
CA GLY A 45 -14.12 -2.31 11.76
C GLY A 45 -12.75 -1.99 12.37
N GLU A 46 -12.75 -1.70 13.67
CA GLU A 46 -11.60 -1.13 14.39
C GLU A 46 -10.34 -1.99 14.42
N TRP A 47 -10.46 -3.33 14.39
CA TRP A 47 -9.35 -4.24 14.65
C TRP A 47 -8.98 -5.03 13.40
N GLY A 48 -7.70 -4.97 13.05
CA GLY A 48 -7.19 -5.60 11.84
C GLY A 48 -5.67 -5.74 11.87
N GLU A 49 -5.11 -5.99 10.69
CA GLU A 49 -3.66 -6.12 10.52
C GLU A 49 -3.14 -4.81 9.87
N PRO A 50 -2.11 -4.14 10.46
CA PRO A 50 -1.61 -2.86 9.98
C PRO A 50 -1.21 -2.81 8.51
N ALA A 51 -0.81 -3.94 7.92
CA ALA A 51 -0.39 -4.02 6.54
C ALA A 51 -1.56 -3.78 5.57
N ASP A 52 -2.81 -3.90 6.01
CA ASP A 52 -3.95 -3.48 5.19
C ASP A 52 -3.94 -1.97 4.93
N ASP A 53 -3.73 -1.16 5.97
CA ASP A 53 -3.64 0.30 5.85
C ASP A 53 -2.37 0.72 5.09
N VAL A 54 -1.23 0.12 5.43
CA VAL A 54 0.06 0.41 4.78
C VAL A 54 0.01 0.03 3.29
N ALA A 55 -0.55 -1.13 2.94
CA ALA A 55 -0.74 -1.53 1.55
C ALA A 55 -1.69 -0.58 0.82
N THR A 56 -2.80 -0.20 1.45
CA THR A 56 -3.80 0.70 0.85
C THR A 56 -3.19 2.05 0.46
N MET A 57 -2.46 2.69 1.37
CA MET A 57 -1.83 3.99 1.12
C MET A 57 -0.70 3.87 0.08
N SER A 58 0.26 2.97 0.35
CA SER A 58 1.46 2.85 -0.49
C SER A 58 1.17 2.38 -1.90
N LEU A 59 0.17 1.50 -2.10
CA LEU A 59 -0.21 1.02 -3.43
C LEU A 59 -0.83 2.13 -4.28
N ASN A 60 -1.54 3.08 -3.66
CA ASN A 60 -2.05 4.24 -4.38
C ASN A 60 -0.90 5.11 -4.91
N TYR A 61 0.16 5.32 -4.13
CA TYR A 61 1.34 6.02 -4.65
C TYR A 61 1.99 5.27 -5.83
N VAL A 62 2.09 3.94 -5.76
CA VAL A 62 2.58 3.14 -6.88
C VAL A 62 1.69 3.33 -8.12
N LEU A 63 0.37 3.19 -7.97
CA LEU A 63 -0.61 3.39 -9.05
C LEU A 63 -0.44 4.75 -9.73
N TYR A 64 -0.35 5.82 -8.94
CA TYR A 64 -0.22 7.17 -9.49
C TYR A 64 1.13 7.42 -10.17
N GLY A 65 2.21 6.82 -9.66
CA GLY A 65 3.50 6.81 -10.35
C GLY A 65 3.43 6.13 -11.73
N LEU A 66 2.64 5.06 -11.86
CA LEU A 66 2.47 4.35 -13.14
C LEU A 66 1.78 5.20 -14.21
N TYR A 67 0.84 6.07 -13.86
CA TYR A 67 0.19 6.96 -14.83
C TYR A 67 1.15 7.97 -15.46
N GLY A 68 2.12 8.48 -14.71
CA GLY A 68 3.02 9.53 -15.20
C GLY A 68 4.15 9.03 -16.10
N GLN A 69 4.81 7.93 -15.72
CA GLN A 69 6.04 7.47 -16.40
C GLN A 69 6.06 5.97 -16.73
N GLY A 70 4.96 5.24 -16.49
CA GLY A 70 4.94 3.78 -16.65
C GLY A 70 5.92 3.05 -15.72
N ARG A 71 6.44 3.72 -14.68
CA ARG A 71 7.34 3.18 -13.66
C ARG A 71 7.10 3.91 -12.35
N ALA A 72 7.41 3.27 -11.22
CA ALA A 72 7.40 3.95 -9.93
C ALA A 72 8.57 4.96 -9.86
N ALA A 73 8.32 6.20 -10.33
CA ALA A 73 9.29 7.30 -10.35
C ALA A 73 8.59 8.64 -10.13
N GLY A 74 9.38 9.69 -9.91
CA GLY A 74 8.88 11.06 -9.69
C GLY A 74 8.28 11.26 -8.29
N GLU A 75 7.36 12.21 -8.18
CA GLU A 75 6.79 12.64 -6.90
C GLU A 75 6.14 11.52 -6.11
N PHE A 76 5.39 10.64 -6.78
CA PHE A 76 4.74 9.52 -6.12
C PHE A 76 5.73 8.47 -5.61
N LYS A 77 6.90 8.32 -6.25
CA LYS A 77 7.99 7.51 -5.70
C LYS A 77 8.59 8.15 -4.45
N ARG A 78 8.72 9.48 -4.41
CA ARG A 78 9.17 10.19 -3.20
C ARG A 78 8.19 10.00 -2.05
N LEU A 79 6.89 10.13 -2.30
CA LEU A 79 5.84 9.87 -1.31
C LEU A 79 5.87 8.43 -0.81
N TYR A 80 6.00 7.46 -1.72
CA TYR A 80 6.10 6.05 -1.39
C TYR A 80 7.34 5.75 -0.51
N ASP A 81 8.51 6.28 -0.89
CA ASP A 81 9.74 6.05 -0.14
C ASP A 81 9.66 6.68 1.26
N ALA A 82 9.23 7.94 1.35
CA ALA A 82 9.06 8.65 2.62
C ALA A 82 8.02 7.97 3.52
N PHE A 83 6.92 7.48 2.97
CA PHE A 83 5.90 6.77 3.73
C PHE A 83 6.44 5.48 4.36
N TRP A 84 7.16 4.67 3.57
CA TRP A 84 7.75 3.43 4.06
C TRP A 84 8.87 3.65 5.09
N GLU A 85 9.76 4.61 4.81
CA GLU A 85 10.83 5.00 5.73
C GLU A 85 10.25 5.46 7.06
N GLN A 86 9.35 6.45 7.04
CA GLN A 86 8.73 6.99 8.24
C GLN A 86 7.93 5.93 9.00
N TYR A 87 7.18 5.08 8.30
CA TYR A 87 6.41 4.01 8.94
C TYR A 87 7.33 3.06 9.71
N LEU A 88 8.38 2.54 9.07
CA LEU A 88 9.29 1.58 9.70
C LEU A 88 10.12 2.22 10.82
N GLU A 89 10.56 3.46 10.64
CA GLU A 89 11.31 4.20 11.67
C GLU A 89 10.47 4.50 12.91
N CYS A 90 9.24 4.99 12.74
CA CYS A 90 8.39 5.35 13.87
C CYS A 90 7.76 4.13 14.56
N SER A 91 7.40 3.09 13.81
CA SER A 91 6.73 1.91 14.38
C SER A 91 7.70 0.83 14.87
N GLY A 92 8.89 0.74 14.26
CA GLY A 92 9.79 -0.41 14.44
C GLY A 92 9.26 -1.73 13.88
N ASP A 93 8.13 -1.74 13.16
CA ASP A 93 7.46 -2.95 12.68
C ASP A 93 8.16 -3.53 11.44
N THR A 94 9.29 -4.22 11.67
CA THR A 94 10.02 -4.90 10.60
C THR A 94 9.31 -6.15 10.07
N GLU A 95 8.41 -6.75 10.86
CA GLU A 95 7.63 -7.92 10.48
C GLU A 95 6.52 -7.57 9.47
N MET A 96 6.14 -6.30 9.36
CA MET A 96 5.35 -5.73 8.26
C MET A 96 5.76 -6.29 6.89
N LEU A 97 7.08 -6.35 6.65
CA LEU A 97 7.63 -6.78 5.36
C LEU A 97 7.34 -8.26 5.07
N GLU A 98 7.09 -9.08 6.07
CA GLU A 98 6.68 -10.48 5.91
C GLU A 98 5.17 -10.66 5.80
N ALA A 99 4.39 -9.69 6.28
CA ALA A 99 2.94 -9.77 6.37
C ALA A 99 2.22 -9.12 5.18
N ILE A 100 2.82 -8.11 4.54
CA ILE A 100 2.10 -7.19 3.64
C ILE A 100 1.68 -7.76 2.28
N ALA A 101 2.40 -8.74 1.74
CA ALA A 101 2.15 -9.25 0.38
C ALA A 101 0.67 -9.62 0.09
N PRO A 102 -0.03 -10.40 0.93
CA PRO A 102 -1.46 -10.70 0.71
C PRO A 102 -2.36 -9.45 0.74
N PHE A 103 -2.01 -8.41 1.50
CA PHE A 103 -2.77 -7.16 1.55
C PHE A 103 -2.57 -6.31 0.30
N TYR A 104 -1.35 -6.28 -0.24
CA TYR A 104 -1.12 -5.73 -1.57
C TYR A 104 -1.94 -6.44 -2.64
N VAL A 105 -2.04 -7.77 -2.60
CA VAL A 105 -2.89 -8.53 -3.53
C VAL A 105 -4.36 -8.17 -3.36
N PHE A 106 -4.87 -8.17 -2.13
CA PHE A 106 -6.26 -7.83 -1.87
C PHE A 106 -6.62 -6.43 -2.36
N ARG A 107 -5.86 -5.40 -1.94
CA ARG A 107 -6.08 -4.00 -2.33
C ARG A 107 -5.81 -3.78 -3.83
N GLY A 108 -4.82 -4.48 -4.37
CA GLY A 108 -4.45 -4.44 -5.78
C GLY A 108 -5.50 -5.01 -6.71
N LEU A 109 -6.15 -6.12 -6.35
CA LEU A 109 -7.22 -6.69 -7.16
C LEU A 109 -8.43 -5.75 -7.26
N VAL A 110 -8.71 -4.97 -6.20
CA VAL A 110 -9.75 -3.94 -6.23
C VAL A 110 -9.38 -2.85 -7.25
N ILE A 111 -8.17 -2.27 -7.16
CA ILE A 111 -7.80 -1.19 -8.08
C ILE A 111 -7.52 -1.68 -9.51
N ALA A 112 -7.07 -2.92 -9.71
CA ALA A 112 -6.83 -3.46 -11.05
C ALA A 112 -8.13 -3.83 -11.79
N SER A 113 -9.23 -3.99 -11.06
CA SER A 113 -10.51 -4.45 -11.61
C SER A 113 -11.08 -3.48 -12.64
N PRO A 114 -11.41 -3.95 -13.86
CA PRO A 114 -12.08 -3.11 -14.85
C PRO A 114 -13.51 -2.71 -14.46
N GLN A 115 -14.13 -3.42 -13.51
CA GLN A 115 -15.46 -3.08 -13.02
C GLN A 115 -15.47 -1.80 -12.19
N TRP A 116 -14.43 -1.59 -11.36
CA TRP A 116 -14.30 -0.42 -10.50
C TRP A 116 -13.41 0.66 -11.13
N TYR A 117 -12.40 0.28 -11.91
CA TYR A 117 -11.45 1.16 -12.60
C TYR A 117 -11.39 0.85 -14.11
N PRO A 118 -12.45 1.20 -14.86
CA PRO A 118 -12.56 0.84 -16.28
C PRO A 118 -11.52 1.52 -17.17
N HIS A 119 -11.03 2.70 -16.77
CA HIS A 119 -10.23 3.59 -17.62
C HIS A 119 -8.71 3.51 -17.41
N HIS A 120 -8.22 2.54 -16.66
CA HIS A 120 -6.77 2.30 -16.61
C HIS A 120 -6.21 2.02 -18.01
N PRO A 121 -5.12 2.69 -18.43
CA PRO A 121 -4.39 2.28 -19.61
C PRO A 121 -3.98 0.80 -19.48
N PRO A 122 -4.04 0.00 -20.57
CA PRO A 122 -3.70 -1.42 -20.52
C PRO A 122 -2.33 -1.71 -19.89
N ALA A 123 -1.33 -0.87 -20.20
CA ALA A 123 0.01 -0.99 -19.62
C ALA A 123 0.06 -0.75 -18.10
N VAL A 124 -0.79 0.12 -17.56
CA VAL A 124 -0.89 0.36 -16.11
C VAL A 124 -1.50 -0.85 -15.43
N ARG A 125 -2.63 -1.36 -15.97
CA ARG A 125 -3.29 -2.56 -15.43
C ARG A 125 -2.37 -3.78 -15.47
N GLN A 126 -1.66 -3.99 -16.58
CA GLN A 126 -0.70 -5.07 -16.71
C GLN A 126 0.39 -5.00 -15.63
N ARG A 127 0.96 -3.81 -15.40
CA ARG A 127 1.99 -3.62 -14.36
C ARG A 127 1.47 -3.83 -12.95
N LEU A 128 0.23 -3.42 -12.67
CA LEU A 128 -0.42 -3.73 -11.39
C LEU A 128 -0.52 -5.24 -11.19
N LEU A 129 -1.07 -5.97 -12.17
CA LEU A 129 -1.21 -7.43 -12.08
C LEU A 129 0.14 -8.12 -11.90
N THR A 130 1.16 -7.71 -12.64
CA THR A 130 2.52 -8.23 -12.48
C THR A 130 3.10 -7.95 -11.08
N PHE A 131 2.81 -6.78 -10.49
CA PHE A 131 3.14 -6.50 -9.09
C PHE A 131 2.44 -7.46 -8.13
N LEU A 132 1.15 -7.74 -8.32
CA LEU A 132 0.40 -8.66 -7.44
C LEU A 132 0.91 -10.09 -7.49
N GLU A 133 1.40 -10.54 -8.65
CA GLU A 133 2.02 -11.85 -8.80
C GLU A 133 3.38 -11.89 -8.09
N ARG A 134 4.26 -10.94 -8.42
CA ARG A 134 5.65 -10.93 -7.93
C ARG A 134 5.79 -10.65 -6.45
N VAL A 135 4.91 -9.84 -5.87
CA VAL A 135 4.95 -9.54 -4.42
C VAL A 135 4.74 -10.82 -3.58
N LEU A 136 4.08 -11.83 -4.13
CA LEU A 136 3.86 -13.12 -3.47
C LEU A 136 5.05 -14.08 -3.58
N GLU A 137 6.00 -13.82 -4.47
CA GLU A 137 7.16 -14.69 -4.73
C GLU A 137 8.24 -14.52 -3.66
N GLU A 138 8.29 -13.36 -3.00
CA GLU A 138 9.28 -13.06 -1.98
C GLU A 138 8.73 -13.29 -0.56
N PRO A 139 9.49 -13.93 0.35
CA PRO A 139 9.07 -14.09 1.73
C PRO A 139 9.04 -12.76 2.50
N ARG A 140 9.82 -11.78 2.04
CA ARG A 140 9.92 -10.43 2.62
C ARG A 140 9.82 -9.40 1.49
N PHE A 141 8.90 -8.47 1.65
CA PHE A 141 8.72 -7.36 0.73
C PHE A 141 9.89 -6.37 0.82
N ASP A 142 10.45 -6.07 -0.34
CA ASP A 142 11.56 -5.14 -0.51
C ASP A 142 11.03 -3.81 -1.05
N TRP A 143 10.54 -2.99 -0.12
CA TRP A 143 9.91 -1.73 -0.47
C TRP A 143 10.87 -0.78 -1.20
N ARG A 144 12.17 -0.80 -0.87
CA ARG A 144 13.20 0.08 -1.48
C ARG A 144 13.35 -0.18 -2.99
N HIS A 145 13.18 -1.43 -3.41
CA HIS A 145 13.32 -1.82 -4.81
C HIS A 145 11.98 -2.14 -5.48
N ILE A 146 10.93 -1.35 -5.20
CA ILE A 146 9.57 -1.53 -5.74
C ILE A 146 9.52 -1.78 -7.27
N GLY A 147 10.46 -1.19 -8.02
CA GLY A 147 10.56 -1.37 -9.46
C GLY A 147 10.79 -2.81 -9.93
N LYS A 148 11.33 -3.71 -9.10
CA LYS A 148 11.55 -5.12 -9.46
C LYS A 148 10.24 -5.91 -9.60
N TYR A 149 9.20 -5.49 -8.88
CA TYR A 149 7.88 -6.09 -8.92
C TYR A 149 7.03 -5.56 -10.11
N LEU A 150 7.45 -4.47 -10.77
CA LEU A 150 6.69 -3.81 -11.85
C LEU A 150 7.18 -4.11 -13.27
N LYS A 151 8.24 -4.94 -13.38
CA LYS A 151 8.82 -5.41 -14.64
C LYS A 151 8.32 -6.81 -14.95
#